data_AF-A0A2E8AY82-F1
#
_entry.id   AF-A0A2E8AY82-F1
#
_cell.length_a   1.000
_cell.length_b   1.000
_cell.length_c   1.000
_cell.angle_alpha   90.00
_cell.angle_beta   90.00
_cell.angle_gamma   90.00
#
_symmetry.space_group_name_H-M   'P 1'
#
loop_
_entity.id
_entity.type
_entity.pdbx_description
1 polymer ?
#
loop_
_entity_poly.entity_id
_entity_poly.type
_entity_poly.pdbx_seq_one_letter_code
_entity_poly.pdbx_strand_id
1 'polypeptide(L)'
;MMIRLPGLLLMLGVVGTVGCGAQNSTVNPPARENSRDDSQDVAADTAATAPDAAAIQELLGDPVVNSLGIVLIPVPAGEFQMGSPASETGHQEDETRHLVQITKPFYLSAHEVTQQQYESVMGHNPTYSKDADKPVENVIWNDALDFCGKLSEQEGQEYRLPTEA
;
A
#
# COMPACT_ATOMS: atom_id res chain seq x y z
N MET A 1 -20.19 -2.26 41.32
CA MET A 1 -19.77 -0.86 41.56
C MET A 1 -18.25 -0.86 41.35
N MET A 2 -17.64 -0.40 40.26
CA MET A 2 -17.95 0.61 39.25
C MET A 2 -17.59 0.06 37.86
N ILE A 3 -18.52 0.11 36.92
CA ILE A 3 -18.26 -0.04 35.48
C ILE A 3 -18.13 1.40 34.95
N ARG A 4 -16.99 1.72 34.32
CA ARG A 4 -16.83 2.95 33.54
C ARG A 4 -16.50 2.56 32.10
N LEU A 5 -17.54 2.55 31.26
CA LEU A 5 -17.43 2.75 29.82
C LEU A 5 -17.76 4.22 29.54
N PRO A 6 -16.91 4.92 28.78
CA PRO A 6 -17.38 5.99 27.93
C PRO A 6 -16.82 5.85 26.50
N GLY A 7 -17.65 6.09 25.49
CA GLY A 7 -17.15 6.23 24.12
C GLY A 7 -18.12 5.85 23.02
N LEU A 8 -19.38 6.26 23.17
CA LEU A 8 -20.33 6.36 22.06
C LEU A 8 -19.77 7.35 21.03
N LEU A 9 -19.23 6.88 19.90
CA LEU A 9 -19.02 7.72 18.72
C LEU A 9 -19.98 7.28 17.63
N LEU A 10 -20.98 8.12 17.46
CA LEU A 10 -22.04 8.08 16.47
C LEU A 10 -21.44 8.43 15.09
N MET A 11 -21.34 7.46 14.18
CA MET A 11 -21.13 7.78 12.75
C MET A 11 -22.47 7.57 12.03
N LEU A 12 -23.12 8.70 11.75
CA LEU A 12 -24.34 8.79 10.96
C LEU A 12 -24.03 8.34 9.52
N GLY A 13 -24.75 7.33 9.04
CA GLY A 13 -24.73 6.94 7.63
C GLY A 13 -25.46 7.96 6.76
N VAL A 14 -24.90 8.26 5.59
CA VAL A 14 -25.64 8.83 4.48
C VAL A 14 -25.69 7.77 3.38
N VAL A 15 -26.88 7.18 3.23
CA VAL A 15 -27.26 6.32 2.11
C VAL A 15 -27.72 7.24 0.99
N GLY A 16 -26.90 7.39 -0.04
CA GLY A 16 -27.29 7.99 -1.32
C GLY A 16 -27.70 6.89 -2.29
N THR A 17 -29.01 6.75 -2.54
CA THR A 17 -29.55 5.93 -3.63
C THR A 17 -29.76 6.83 -4.84
N VAL A 18 -29.21 6.45 -5.99
CA VAL A 18 -29.71 6.89 -7.30
C VAL A 18 -29.86 5.64 -8.16
N GLY A 19 -31.12 5.30 -8.44
CA GLY A 19 -31.51 4.25 -9.36
C GLY A 19 -32.23 4.82 -10.58
N CYS A 20 -32.24 3.99 -11.61
CA CYS A 20 -33.13 3.93 -12.78
C CYS A 20 -32.78 4.77 -14.03
N GLY A 21 -32.19 4.08 -15.02
CA GLY A 21 -32.96 3.57 -16.15
C GLY A 21 -33.03 4.42 -17.43
N ALA A 22 -32.51 3.89 -18.54
CA ALA A 22 -33.16 3.92 -19.86
C ALA A 22 -32.47 2.93 -20.82
N GLN A 23 -33.27 2.04 -21.39
CA GLN A 23 -32.87 1.08 -22.42
C GLN A 23 -32.89 1.74 -23.80
N ASN A 24 -32.08 1.23 -24.74
CA ASN A 24 -32.46 1.35 -26.15
C ASN A 24 -32.31 -0.01 -26.86
N SER A 25 -33.46 -0.51 -27.30
CA SER A 25 -33.61 -1.67 -28.15
C SER A 25 -33.34 -1.30 -29.60
N THR A 26 -32.61 -2.13 -30.33
CA THR A 26 -32.90 -2.40 -31.75
C THR A 26 -32.67 -3.88 -32.00
N VAL A 27 -33.57 -4.45 -32.78
CA VAL A 27 -33.94 -5.86 -32.87
C VAL A 27 -33.53 -6.40 -34.26
N ASN A 28 -32.81 -7.54 -34.25
CA ASN A 28 -32.83 -8.72 -35.17
C ASN A 28 -32.39 -8.62 -36.66
N PRO A 29 -32.24 -9.76 -37.40
CA PRO A 29 -31.81 -11.15 -37.09
C PRO A 29 -30.88 -11.77 -38.22
N PRO A 30 -30.84 -13.09 -38.55
CA PRO A 30 -29.80 -14.02 -38.07
C PRO A 30 -28.98 -14.75 -39.19
N ALA A 31 -28.04 -15.58 -38.72
CA ALA A 31 -27.48 -16.80 -39.32
C ALA A 31 -26.31 -16.68 -40.32
N ARG A 32 -25.15 -17.21 -39.91
CA ARG A 32 -24.70 -18.53 -40.41
C ARG A 32 -23.64 -19.15 -39.48
N GLU A 33 -23.99 -20.35 -39.05
CA GLU A 33 -23.18 -21.32 -38.32
C GLU A 33 -22.00 -21.78 -39.18
N ASN A 34 -20.81 -21.87 -38.59
CA ASN A 34 -19.80 -22.80 -39.08
C ASN A 34 -19.02 -23.38 -37.90
N SER A 35 -19.47 -24.55 -37.49
CA SER A 35 -18.77 -25.48 -36.62
C SER A 35 -17.40 -25.88 -37.21
N ARG A 36 -16.33 -25.76 -36.42
CA ARG A 36 -15.22 -26.71 -36.40
C ARG A 36 -14.45 -26.56 -35.08
N ASP A 37 -14.51 -27.67 -34.36
CA ASP A 37 -13.78 -28.09 -33.17
C ASP A 37 -12.27 -28.06 -33.42
N ASP A 38 -11.51 -27.43 -32.51
CA ASP A 38 -10.25 -28.00 -32.04
C ASP A 38 -9.85 -27.35 -30.71
N SER A 39 -9.68 -28.23 -29.73
CA SER A 39 -9.35 -27.95 -28.34
C SER A 39 -7.95 -27.34 -28.21
N GLN A 40 -7.86 -26.10 -27.72
CA GLN A 40 -6.71 -25.61 -26.95
C GLN A 40 -7.20 -24.62 -25.90
N ASP A 41 -7.35 -25.12 -24.68
CA ASP A 41 -7.58 -24.35 -23.47
C ASP A 41 -6.35 -23.47 -23.18
N VAL A 42 -6.31 -22.27 -23.77
CA VAL A 42 -5.49 -21.17 -23.27
C VAL A 42 -6.28 -20.48 -22.17
N ALA A 43 -6.17 -21.00 -20.94
CA ALA A 43 -6.60 -20.29 -19.75
C ALA A 43 -5.72 -19.04 -19.61
N ALA A 44 -6.16 -17.96 -20.24
CA ALA A 44 -5.67 -16.62 -20.02
C ALA A 44 -5.90 -16.25 -18.55
N ASP A 45 -4.77 -16.08 -17.85
CA ASP A 45 -4.49 -14.88 -17.08
C ASP A 45 -5.74 -14.07 -16.69
N THR A 46 -6.37 -14.45 -15.58
CA THR A 46 -7.25 -13.52 -14.86
C THR A 46 -6.36 -12.64 -13.99
N ALA A 47 -5.67 -11.69 -14.63
CA ALA A 47 -5.19 -10.51 -13.96
C ALA A 47 -6.42 -9.83 -13.35
N ALA A 48 -6.54 -9.90 -12.02
CA ALA A 48 -7.48 -9.07 -11.31
C ALA A 48 -7.20 -7.62 -11.72
N THR A 49 -8.13 -7.00 -12.44
CA THR A 49 -8.01 -5.59 -12.82
C THR A 49 -7.85 -4.81 -11.53
N ALA A 50 -6.63 -4.31 -11.29
CA ALA A 50 -6.33 -3.43 -10.18
C ALA A 50 -7.37 -2.28 -10.22
N PRO A 51 -7.98 -1.91 -9.09
CA PRO A 51 -8.93 -0.80 -9.09
C PRO A 51 -8.20 0.45 -9.61
N ASP A 52 -8.94 1.35 -10.29
CA ASP A 52 -8.39 2.62 -10.76
C ASP A 52 -7.66 3.31 -9.61
N ALA A 53 -6.34 3.52 -9.76
CA ALA A 53 -5.48 4.07 -8.71
C ALA A 53 -6.02 5.41 -8.16
N ALA A 54 -6.72 6.19 -8.98
CA ALA A 54 -7.38 7.43 -8.58
C ALA A 54 -8.56 7.23 -7.61
N ALA A 55 -9.35 6.16 -7.78
CA ALA A 55 -10.44 5.83 -6.87
C ALA A 55 -9.93 5.26 -5.54
N ILE A 56 -8.78 4.58 -5.57
CA ILE A 56 -8.08 4.12 -4.37
C ILE A 56 -7.54 5.33 -3.58
N GLN A 57 -7.01 6.34 -4.26
CA GLN A 57 -6.48 7.56 -3.63
C GLN A 57 -7.56 8.38 -2.92
N GLU A 58 -8.73 8.57 -3.54
CA GLU A 58 -9.90 9.26 -2.94
C GLU A 58 -10.40 8.57 -1.65
N LEU A 59 -10.22 7.25 -1.53
CA LEU A 59 -10.64 6.48 -0.36
C LEU A 59 -9.60 6.49 0.79
N LEU A 60 -8.33 6.72 0.47
CA LEU A 60 -7.21 6.54 1.40
C LEU A 60 -6.68 7.82 2.02
N GLY A 61 -7.05 8.96 1.46
CA GLY A 61 -6.56 10.27 1.85
C GLY A 61 -5.37 10.74 1.01
N ASP A 62 -4.98 11.98 1.28
CA ASP A 62 -3.86 12.61 0.58
C ASP A 62 -2.51 12.20 1.19
N PRO A 63 -1.44 12.15 0.38
CA PRO A 63 -0.09 12.10 0.92
C PRO A 63 0.15 13.23 1.92
N VAL A 64 0.81 12.92 3.04
CA VAL A 64 1.16 13.91 4.05
C VAL A 64 2.66 14.17 4.03
N VAL A 65 3.06 15.40 4.37
CA VAL A 65 4.46 15.78 4.49
C VAL A 65 4.73 16.09 5.95
N ASN A 66 5.70 15.40 6.55
CA ASN A 66 6.04 15.61 7.96
C ASN A 66 6.99 16.82 8.14
N SER A 67 7.41 17.08 9.39
CA SER A 67 8.26 18.24 9.71
C SER A 67 9.65 18.21 9.07
N LEU A 68 10.10 17.03 8.62
CA LEU A 68 11.37 16.81 7.93
C LEU A 68 11.25 16.84 6.40
N GLY A 69 10.06 17.13 5.87
CA GLY A 69 9.81 17.07 4.43
C GLY A 69 9.67 15.65 3.87
N ILE A 70 9.53 14.63 4.71
CA ILE A 70 9.30 13.25 4.26
C ILE A 70 7.87 13.14 3.75
N VAL A 71 7.72 12.74 2.49
CA VAL A 71 6.43 12.43 1.89
C VAL A 71 6.00 11.04 2.33
N LEU A 72 4.85 10.97 3.02
CA LEU A 72 4.23 9.76 3.52
C LEU A 72 2.97 9.50 2.70
N ILE A 73 2.91 8.32 2.07
CA ILE A 73 1.79 7.90 1.23
C ILE A 73 0.90 6.90 1.98
N PRO A 74 -0.43 7.00 1.87
CA PRO A 74 -1.32 6.06 2.53
C PRO A 74 -1.31 4.71 1.82
N VAL A 75 -1.21 3.64 2.60
CA VAL A 75 -1.30 2.24 2.18
C VAL A 75 -2.63 1.67 2.70
N PRO A 76 -3.50 1.16 1.82
CA PRO A 76 -4.81 0.62 2.20
C PRO A 76 -4.69 -0.66 3.04
N ALA A 77 -5.70 -0.88 3.89
CA ALA A 77 -6.01 -2.24 4.29
C ALA A 77 -6.47 -3.04 3.07
N GLY A 78 -6.07 -4.30 2.98
CA GLY A 78 -6.34 -5.13 1.82
C GLY A 78 -5.51 -6.41 1.80
N GLU A 79 -5.59 -7.13 0.71
CA GLU A 79 -4.85 -8.37 0.50
C GLU A 79 -4.02 -8.28 -0.78
N PHE A 80 -2.82 -8.85 -0.74
CA PHE A 80 -1.95 -8.93 -1.92
C PHE A 80 -1.14 -10.22 -1.90
N GLN A 81 -0.67 -10.63 -3.07
CA GLN A 81 0.19 -11.78 -3.23
C GLN A 81 1.66 -11.33 -3.08
N MET A 82 2.34 -11.80 -2.04
CA MET A 82 3.78 -11.59 -1.85
C MET A 82 4.57 -12.82 -2.31
N GLY A 83 5.85 -12.64 -2.64
CA GLY A 83 6.75 -13.66 -3.19
C GLY A 83 6.73 -13.75 -4.72
N SER A 84 7.56 -14.63 -5.28
CA SER A 84 7.72 -14.85 -6.71
C SER A 84 7.32 -16.27 -7.13
N PRO A 85 6.83 -16.49 -8.37
CA PRO A 85 6.59 -17.83 -8.88
C PRO A 85 7.89 -18.64 -8.92
N ALA A 86 7.83 -19.94 -8.59
CA ALA A 86 9.00 -20.83 -8.67
C ALA A 86 9.63 -20.96 -10.08
N SER A 87 8.92 -20.53 -11.13
CA SER A 87 9.41 -20.48 -12.50
C SER A 87 10.14 -19.19 -12.85
N GLU A 88 10.17 -18.19 -11.95
CA GLU A 88 10.86 -16.92 -12.18
C GLU A 88 12.38 -17.13 -12.19
N THR A 89 13.06 -16.54 -13.17
CA THR A 89 14.52 -16.66 -13.26
C THR A 89 15.16 -15.91 -12.10
N GLY A 90 15.91 -16.63 -11.26
CA GLY A 90 16.55 -16.06 -10.07
C GLY A 90 15.78 -16.25 -8.77
N HIS A 91 14.63 -16.93 -8.81
CA HIS A 91 13.85 -17.31 -7.63
C HIS A 91 14.69 -18.07 -6.59
N GLN A 92 14.63 -17.62 -5.34
CA GLN A 92 15.19 -18.29 -4.17
C GLN A 92 14.11 -19.04 -3.37
N GLU A 93 14.53 -20.01 -2.55
CA GLU A 93 13.62 -20.88 -1.79
C GLU A 93 12.69 -20.13 -0.81
N ASP A 94 13.13 -18.97 -0.31
CA ASP A 94 12.38 -18.12 0.61
C ASP A 94 11.38 -17.18 -0.07
N GLU A 95 11.32 -17.14 -1.40
CA GLU A 95 10.40 -16.28 -2.14
C GLU A 95 9.05 -16.95 -2.45
N THR A 96 8.68 -18.02 -1.72
CA THR A 96 7.44 -18.76 -1.99
C THR A 96 6.21 -17.85 -1.88
N ARG A 97 5.41 -17.84 -2.95
CA ARG A 97 4.18 -17.04 -3.01
C ARG A 97 3.19 -17.38 -1.90
N HIS A 98 2.78 -16.37 -1.13
CA HIS A 98 1.74 -16.47 -0.12
C HIS A 98 0.86 -15.20 -0.04
N LEU A 99 -0.39 -15.36 0.39
CA LEU A 99 -1.34 -14.26 0.50
C LEU A 99 -1.11 -13.50 1.81
N VAL A 100 -0.98 -12.18 1.71
CA VAL A 100 -0.70 -11.28 2.82
C VAL A 100 -1.90 -10.37 3.02
N GLN A 101 -2.30 -10.16 4.28
CA GLN A 101 -3.41 -9.28 4.64
C GLN A 101 -2.94 -8.09 5.49
N ILE A 102 -3.13 -6.89 4.97
CA ILE A 102 -2.99 -5.63 5.69
C ILE A 102 -4.34 -5.34 6.37
N THR A 103 -4.40 -5.53 7.68
CA THR A 103 -5.67 -5.40 8.44
C THR A 103 -6.06 -3.96 8.75
N LYS A 104 -5.08 -3.04 8.76
CA LYS A 104 -5.28 -1.62 9.05
C LYS A 104 -4.47 -0.78 8.08
N PRO A 105 -5.04 0.32 7.54
CA PRO A 105 -4.27 1.23 6.71
C PRO A 105 -3.17 1.89 7.55
N PHE A 106 -2.07 2.25 6.89
CA PHE A 106 -0.95 2.97 7.50
C PHE A 106 -0.31 3.88 6.46
N TYR A 107 0.62 4.73 6.87
CA TYR A 107 1.41 5.54 5.95
C TYR A 107 2.83 4.97 5.80
N LEU A 108 3.37 5.00 4.59
CA LEU A 108 4.74 4.60 4.29
C LEU A 108 5.49 5.75 3.63
N SER A 109 6.79 5.91 3.92
CA SER A 109 7.61 6.90 3.23
C SER A 109 7.69 6.57 1.74
N ALA A 110 7.46 7.56 0.88
CA ALA A 110 7.52 7.39 -0.56
C ALA A 110 8.96 7.16 -1.07
N HIS A 111 9.95 7.57 -0.28
CA HIS A 111 11.37 7.45 -0.58
C HIS A 111 12.14 6.98 0.66
N GLU A 112 13.37 6.54 0.46
CA GLU A 112 14.31 6.30 1.54
C GLU A 112 14.59 7.58 2.33
N VAL A 113 14.87 7.43 3.63
CA VAL A 113 15.27 8.55 4.49
C VAL A 113 16.62 9.08 4.00
N THR A 114 16.68 10.39 3.73
CA THR A 114 17.90 11.05 3.27
C THR A 114 18.92 11.23 4.40
N GLN A 115 20.18 11.44 4.03
CA GLN A 115 21.25 11.76 4.97
C GLN A 115 20.94 12.97 5.84
N GLN A 116 20.40 14.05 5.25
CA GLN A 116 20.02 15.26 5.99
C GLN A 116 18.89 14.99 6.99
N GLN A 117 17.84 14.28 6.57
CA GLN A 117 16.71 13.95 7.44
C GLN A 117 17.17 13.09 8.62
N TYR A 118 17.98 12.06 8.35
CA TYR A 118 18.53 11.21 9.39
C TYR A 118 19.37 12.00 10.40
N GLU A 119 20.30 12.83 9.90
CA GLU A 119 21.19 13.64 10.73
C GLU A 119 20.44 14.66 11.60
N SER A 120 19.34 15.23 11.09
CA SER A 120 18.50 16.17 11.84
C SER A 120 17.84 15.55 13.09
N VAL A 121 17.56 14.24 13.06
CA VAL A 121 16.96 13.50 14.17
C VAL A 121 18.01 12.88 15.07
N MET A 122 19.04 12.28 14.47
CA MET A 122 20.02 11.46 15.17
C MET A 122 21.25 12.24 15.64
N GLY A 123 21.46 13.46 15.12
CA GLY A 123 22.59 14.33 15.43
C GLY A 123 23.94 13.83 14.89
N HIS A 124 23.91 12.78 14.07
CA HIS A 124 25.08 12.21 13.40
C HIS A 124 24.64 11.50 12.12
N ASN A 125 25.61 11.20 11.25
CA ASN A 125 25.37 10.58 9.95
C ASN A 125 26.44 9.49 9.70
N PRO A 126 26.06 8.20 9.64
CA PRO A 126 27.00 7.08 9.47
C PRO A 126 27.48 6.88 8.03
N THR A 127 26.89 7.57 7.04
CA THR A 127 27.21 7.37 5.62
C THR A 127 28.61 7.86 5.29
N TYR A 128 29.36 7.11 4.48
CA TYR A 128 30.71 7.49 4.09
C TYR A 128 30.73 8.62 3.04
N SER A 129 29.91 8.50 1.99
CA SER A 129 29.81 9.50 0.93
C SER A 129 28.77 10.55 1.28
N LYS A 130 29.23 11.73 1.72
CA LYS A 130 28.34 12.80 2.19
C LYS A 130 27.64 13.50 1.03
N ASP A 131 26.32 13.37 1.01
CA ASP A 131 25.43 14.05 0.08
C ASP A 131 24.04 14.15 0.74
N ALA A 132 23.59 15.38 0.99
CA ALA A 132 22.43 15.65 1.84
C ALA A 132 21.14 14.97 1.35
N ASP A 133 20.96 14.92 0.03
CA ASP A 133 19.73 14.46 -0.63
C ASP A 133 19.76 12.97 -0.96
N LYS A 134 20.89 12.28 -0.72
CA LYS A 134 20.99 10.82 -0.93
C LYS A 134 20.43 10.04 0.25
N PRO A 135 20.00 8.78 0.04
CA PRO A 135 19.65 7.89 1.12
C PRO A 135 20.78 7.77 2.15
N VAL A 136 20.39 7.67 3.42
CA VAL A 136 21.34 7.32 4.48
C VAL A 136 21.75 5.86 4.34
N GLU A 137 23.06 5.62 4.36
CA GLU A 137 23.68 4.29 4.27
C GLU A 137 24.45 3.95 5.55
N ASN A 138 24.75 2.66 5.74
CA ASN A 138 25.48 2.11 6.89
C ASN A 138 24.75 2.29 8.23
N VAL A 139 23.42 2.35 8.20
CA VAL A 139 22.58 2.36 9.40
C VAL A 139 22.37 0.93 9.86
N ILE A 140 22.71 0.64 11.12
CA ILE A 140 22.39 -0.66 11.73
C ILE A 140 20.93 -0.67 12.20
N TRP A 141 20.35 -1.87 12.32
CA TRP A 141 18.92 -2.02 12.63
C TRP A 141 18.48 -1.29 13.90
N ASN A 142 19.27 -1.34 14.98
CA ASN A 142 18.96 -0.62 16.23
C ASN A 142 18.93 0.90 16.03
N ASP A 143 19.83 1.45 15.22
CA ASP A 143 19.86 2.89 14.95
C ASP A 143 18.65 3.33 14.11
N ALA A 144 18.13 2.44 13.26
CA ALA A 144 16.90 2.68 12.51
C ALA A 144 15.68 2.71 13.44
N LEU A 145 15.63 1.83 14.45
CA LEU A 145 14.61 1.90 15.50
C LEU A 145 14.70 3.18 16.32
N ASP A 146 15.91 3.56 16.73
CA ASP A 146 16.15 4.79 17.50
C ASP A 146 15.73 6.03 16.71
N PHE A 147 15.98 6.06 15.39
CA PHE A 147 15.50 7.11 14.50
C PHE A 147 13.96 7.20 14.54
N CYS A 148 13.25 6.08 14.35
CA CYS A 148 11.80 6.04 14.42
C CYS A 148 11.27 6.50 15.79
N GLY A 149 11.90 6.05 16.89
CA GLY A 149 11.53 6.44 18.25
C GLY A 149 11.68 7.95 18.50
N LYS A 150 12.84 8.51 18.15
CA LYS A 150 13.09 9.95 18.30
C LYS A 150 12.17 10.79 17.42
N LEU A 151 11.94 10.39 16.18
CA LEU A 151 11.00 11.09 15.29
C LEU A 151 9.58 11.06 15.87
N SER A 152 9.18 9.93 16.47
CA SER A 152 7.89 9.80 17.15
C SER A 152 7.75 10.76 18.32
N GLU A 153 8.79 10.88 19.14
CA GLU A 153 8.83 11.85 20.25
C GLU A 153 8.77 13.29 19.76
N GLN A 154 9.46 13.61 18.66
CA GLN A 154 9.50 14.96 18.09
C GLN A 154 8.14 15.41 17.52
N GLU A 155 7.41 14.52 16.85
CA GLU A 155 6.16 14.89 16.17
C GLU A 155 4.89 14.47 16.92
N GLY A 156 5.01 13.65 17.98
CA GLY A 156 3.86 13.10 18.70
C GLY A 156 3.02 12.13 17.86
N GLN A 157 3.62 11.53 16.83
CA GLN A 157 3.03 10.49 15.98
C GLN A 157 3.82 9.19 16.13
N GLU A 158 3.21 8.04 15.84
CA GLU A 158 3.91 6.75 15.90
C GLU A 158 4.62 6.47 14.57
N TYR A 159 5.95 6.46 14.59
CA TYR A 159 6.81 6.00 13.51
C TYR A 159 7.46 4.67 13.87
N ARG A 160 7.52 3.75 12.91
CA ARG A 160 8.16 2.43 13.06
C ARG A 160 8.69 1.92 11.73
N LEU A 161 9.53 0.89 11.80
CA LEU A 161 9.94 0.16 10.61
C LEU A 161 8.76 -0.63 10.01
N PRO A 162 8.69 -0.74 8.67
CA PRO A 162 7.74 -1.62 8.02
C PRO A 162 8.07 -3.08 8.33
N THR A 163 7.05 -3.94 8.25
CA THR A 163 7.22 -5.39 8.30
C THR A 163 7.48 -5.92 6.89
N GLU A 164 8.40 -6.88 6.76
CA GLU A 164 8.41 -7.79 5.61
C GLU A 164 7.21 -8.70 5.85
N ALA A 165 6.12 -8.43 5.15
CA ALA A 165 4.84 -9.07 5.34
C ALA A 165 4.39 -9.65 4.01
#